data_AF-A0A7V9G179-F1
#
_entry.id   AF-A0A7V9G179-F1
#
_cell.length_a   1.000
_cell.length_b   1.000
_cell.length_c   1.000
_cell.angle_alpha   90.00
_cell.angle_beta   90.00
_cell.angle_gamma   90.00
#
_symmetry.space_group_name_H-M   'P 1'
#
loop_
_entity.id
_entity.type
_entity.pdbx_description
1 polymer ?
#
loop_
_entity_poly.entity_id
_entity_poly.type
_entity_poly.pdbx_seq_one_letter_code
_entity_poly.pdbx_strand_id
1 'polypeptide(L)'
;MSGKISIPATIASVVLLALPALGLAALPKKGSLLEGTLHDSGVTALTKPVDLKVAPTGKTARFTWWCGKQQTLSNRYSITVAIKADGTFAGTNNVGSLTVWTVKGRFLSPTSARASLRLISICDAKGGLVTLKSAS
;
A
#
# COMPACT_ATOMS: atom_id res chain seq x y z
N MET A 1 2.93 60.63 -46.70
CA MET A 1 3.64 60.84 -45.41
C MET A 1 2.65 60.65 -44.27
N SER A 2 3.12 60.11 -43.13
CA SER A 2 2.39 59.87 -41.86
C SER A 2 1.51 58.61 -41.86
N GLY A 3 1.64 57.63 -40.96
CA GLY A 3 2.54 57.39 -39.82
C GLY A 3 2.10 56.07 -39.17
N LYS A 4 3.04 55.15 -38.91
CA LYS A 4 2.79 53.81 -38.35
C LYS A 4 2.60 53.91 -36.83
N ILE A 5 1.56 53.30 -36.27
CA ILE A 5 1.44 53.03 -34.83
C ILE A 5 1.57 51.52 -34.64
N SER A 6 2.67 51.13 -33.99
CA SER A 6 3.02 49.76 -33.66
C SER A 6 2.47 49.45 -32.26
N ILE A 7 1.65 48.41 -32.13
CA ILE A 7 1.11 47.94 -30.86
C ILE A 7 2.03 46.82 -30.34
N PRO A 8 2.72 46.98 -29.20
CA PRO A 8 3.52 45.90 -28.65
C PRO A 8 2.57 44.85 -28.02
N ALA A 9 2.53 43.66 -28.62
CA ALA A 9 1.87 42.49 -28.04
C ALA A 9 2.61 42.05 -26.78
N THR A 10 2.03 42.33 -25.61
CA THR A 10 2.57 41.94 -24.32
C THR A 10 2.38 40.43 -24.14
N ILE A 11 3.48 39.68 -24.13
CA ILE A 11 3.50 38.24 -23.89
C ILE A 11 3.23 38.01 -22.40
N ALA A 12 2.00 37.63 -22.04
CA ALA A 12 1.67 37.20 -20.70
C ALA A 12 2.17 35.76 -20.48
N SER A 13 3.35 35.63 -19.88
CA SER A 13 3.90 34.33 -19.43
C SER A 13 3.04 33.79 -18.28
N VAL A 14 2.19 32.81 -18.58
CA VAL A 14 1.51 32.00 -17.55
C VAL A 14 2.55 31.02 -17.00
N VAL A 15 3.12 31.36 -15.84
CA VAL A 15 3.91 30.44 -15.03
C VAL A 15 2.94 29.39 -14.48
N LEU A 16 2.88 28.22 -15.12
CA LEU A 16 2.26 27.04 -14.50
C LEU A 16 3.13 26.64 -13.30
N LEU A 17 2.70 27.05 -12.12
CA LEU A 17 3.19 26.51 -10.85
C LEU A 17 2.89 25.01 -10.83
N ALA A 18 3.93 24.20 -11.07
CA ALA A 18 3.91 22.78 -10.83
C ALA A 18 3.72 22.53 -9.33
N LEU A 19 2.46 22.46 -8.90
CA LEU A 19 2.11 22.03 -7.55
C LEU A 19 2.58 20.57 -7.40
N PRO A 20 3.41 20.24 -6.41
CA PRO A 20 3.69 18.86 -6.09
C PRO A 20 2.37 18.22 -5.68
N ALA A 21 1.86 17.30 -6.51
CA ALA A 21 0.69 16.50 -6.16
C ALA A 21 1.04 15.71 -4.90
N LEU A 22 0.65 16.24 -3.74
CA LEU A 22 0.51 15.47 -2.52
C LEU A 22 -0.49 14.36 -2.85
N GLY A 23 0.03 13.21 -3.24
CA GLY A 23 -0.76 12.05 -3.60
C GLY A 23 -1.62 11.67 -2.42
N LEU A 24 -2.86 12.17 -2.41
CA LEU A 24 -3.96 11.70 -1.58
C LEU A 24 -3.96 10.18 -1.76
N ALA A 25 -3.74 9.42 -0.69
CA ALA A 25 -3.78 7.98 -0.84
C ALA A 25 -5.19 7.61 -1.31
N ALA A 26 -5.24 6.86 -2.40
CA ALA A 26 -6.50 6.53 -3.04
C ALA A 26 -7.34 5.64 -2.12
N LEU A 27 -8.67 5.82 -2.14
CA LEU A 27 -9.55 4.89 -1.46
C LEU A 27 -9.59 3.55 -2.21
N PRO A 28 -9.69 2.41 -1.51
CA PRO A 28 -9.73 1.11 -2.13
C PRO A 28 -11.02 0.81 -2.87
N LYS A 29 -10.94 -0.11 -3.84
CA LYS A 29 -12.10 -0.78 -4.42
C LYS A 29 -12.73 -1.68 -3.34
N LYS A 30 -13.98 -1.40 -2.98
CA LYS A 30 -14.75 -2.19 -2.01
C LYS A 30 -14.85 -3.65 -2.45
N GLY A 31 -14.73 -4.58 -1.51
CA GLY A 31 -14.83 -6.02 -1.79
C GLY A 31 -13.66 -6.62 -2.60
N SER A 32 -12.64 -5.83 -2.94
CA SER A 32 -11.50 -6.32 -3.73
C SER A 32 -10.59 -7.25 -2.92
N LEU A 33 -9.96 -8.18 -3.63
CA LEU A 33 -8.82 -8.95 -3.15
C LEU A 33 -7.58 -8.41 -3.86
N LEU A 34 -6.60 -7.95 -3.08
CA LEU A 34 -5.28 -7.59 -3.57
C LEU A 34 -4.28 -8.64 -3.10
N GLU A 35 -3.42 -9.08 -4.00
CA GLU A 35 -2.43 -10.13 -3.76
C GLU A 35 -1.04 -9.60 -4.05
N GLY A 36 -0.05 -10.21 -3.41
CA GLY A 36 1.34 -9.96 -3.67
C GLY A 36 2.23 -10.90 -2.88
N THR A 37 3.52 -10.67 -3.00
CA THR A 37 4.50 -11.61 -2.51
C THR A 37 5.61 -10.85 -1.80
N LEU A 38 5.87 -11.23 -0.56
CA LEU A 38 7.01 -10.75 0.19
C LEU A 38 8.20 -11.65 -0.13
N HIS A 39 9.29 -11.03 -0.56
CA HIS A 39 10.56 -11.71 -0.80
C HIS A 39 11.51 -11.40 0.35
N ASP A 40 12.08 -12.44 0.96
CA ASP A 40 13.24 -12.27 1.82
C ASP A 40 14.45 -11.80 0.98
N SER A 41 15.25 -10.88 1.55
CA SER A 41 16.50 -10.40 0.97
C SER A 41 17.74 -11.23 1.37
N GLY A 42 17.54 -12.46 1.88
CA GLY A 42 18.60 -13.38 2.34
C GLY A 42 18.96 -14.51 1.35
N VAL A 43 19.95 -15.33 1.75
CA VAL A 43 20.59 -16.41 0.94
C VAL A 43 19.63 -17.55 0.54
N THR A 44 18.52 -17.69 1.25
CA THR A 44 17.39 -18.56 0.89
C THR A 44 16.14 -17.68 0.83
N ALA A 45 15.78 -17.22 -0.37
CA ALA A 45 14.65 -16.31 -0.57
C ALA A 45 13.31 -17.00 -0.22
N LEU A 46 12.95 -17.01 1.06
CA LEU A 46 11.64 -17.42 1.51
C LEU A 46 10.62 -16.43 0.97
N THR A 47 9.80 -16.95 0.07
CA THR A 47 8.73 -16.23 -0.59
C THR A 47 7.47 -16.44 0.24
N LYS A 48 6.83 -15.36 0.66
CA LYS A 48 5.62 -15.40 1.51
C LYS A 48 4.48 -14.73 0.75
N PRO A 49 3.44 -15.48 0.33
CA PRO A 49 2.24 -14.89 -0.24
C PRO A 49 1.55 -13.98 0.77
N VAL A 50 0.94 -12.91 0.27
CA VAL A 50 0.24 -11.91 1.06
C VAL A 50 -1.03 -11.48 0.34
N ASP A 51 -2.14 -11.50 1.07
CA ASP A 51 -3.43 -11.06 0.60
C ASP A 51 -3.95 -9.90 1.45
N LEU A 52 -4.64 -8.95 0.81
CA LEU A 52 -5.40 -7.89 1.44
C LEU A 52 -6.81 -7.90 0.85
N LYS A 53 -7.75 -8.46 1.61
CA LYS A 53 -9.17 -8.46 1.24
C LYS A 53 -9.87 -7.25 1.83
N VAL A 54 -10.31 -6.32 1.00
CA VAL A 54 -11.08 -5.15 1.41
C VAL A 54 -12.52 -5.57 1.69
N ALA A 55 -13.07 -5.16 2.83
CA ALA A 55 -14.46 -5.44 3.17
C ALA A 55 -15.43 -4.77 2.18
N PRO A 56 -16.68 -5.26 2.04
CA PRO A 56 -17.68 -4.64 1.18
C PRO A 56 -17.98 -3.17 1.53
N THR A 57 -17.76 -2.78 2.80
CA THR A 57 -17.93 -1.39 3.25
C THR A 57 -16.79 -0.47 2.81
N GLY A 58 -15.61 -1.02 2.49
CA GLY A 58 -14.38 -0.27 2.23
C GLY A 58 -13.72 0.35 3.47
N LYS A 59 -14.25 0.09 4.67
CA LYS A 59 -13.76 0.69 5.93
C LYS A 59 -12.75 -0.19 6.67
N THR A 60 -12.70 -1.47 6.33
CA THR A 60 -11.75 -2.43 6.91
C THR A 60 -11.18 -3.32 5.83
N ALA A 61 -10.04 -3.93 6.10
CA ALA A 61 -9.47 -4.97 5.25
C ALA A 61 -8.84 -6.07 6.10
N ARG A 62 -8.91 -7.31 5.59
CA ARG A 62 -8.25 -8.46 6.18
C ARG A 62 -6.93 -8.70 5.46
N PHE A 63 -5.83 -8.47 6.16
CA PHE A 63 -4.49 -8.78 5.71
C PHE A 63 -4.17 -10.23 6.13
N THR A 64 -3.78 -11.08 5.19
CA THR A 64 -3.42 -12.49 5.40
C THR A 64 -2.04 -12.75 4.81
N TRP A 65 -1.22 -13.54 5.47
CA TRP A 65 0.07 -13.98 4.93
C TRP A 65 0.39 -15.39 5.38
N TRP A 66 1.30 -16.02 4.66
CA TRP A 66 1.74 -17.39 4.94
C TRP A 66 3.25 -17.43 5.19
N CYS A 67 3.67 -18.21 6.19
CA CYS A 67 5.09 -18.51 6.40
C CYS A 67 5.55 -19.55 5.39
N GLY A 68 6.10 -19.08 4.27
CA GLY A 68 6.58 -19.91 3.15
C GLY A 68 5.64 -19.91 1.94
N LYS A 69 6.03 -20.64 0.90
CA LYS A 69 5.35 -20.63 -0.40
C LYS A 69 3.99 -21.34 -0.39
N GLN A 70 3.86 -22.41 0.40
CA GLN A 70 2.63 -23.20 0.47
C GLN A 70 1.58 -22.44 1.29
N GLN A 71 0.39 -22.25 0.74
CA GLN A 71 -0.71 -21.60 1.44
C GLN A 71 -1.56 -22.63 2.20
N THR A 72 -1.08 -23.14 3.34
CA THR A 72 -1.84 -24.06 4.19
C THR A 72 -2.48 -23.31 5.37
N LEU A 73 -3.36 -23.97 6.14
CA LEU A 73 -3.91 -23.36 7.35
C LEU A 73 -2.89 -23.29 8.51
N SER A 74 -1.96 -24.24 8.56
CA SER A 74 -0.98 -24.34 9.65
C SER A 74 0.10 -23.26 9.63
N ASN A 75 0.32 -22.60 8.49
CA ASN A 75 1.29 -21.52 8.35
C ASN A 75 0.65 -20.16 8.02
N ARG A 76 -0.67 -20.04 8.18
CA ARG A 76 -1.46 -18.85 7.87
C ARG A 76 -1.64 -17.94 9.07
N TYR A 77 -1.44 -16.65 8.86
CA TYR A 77 -1.68 -15.59 9.83
C TYR A 77 -2.58 -14.52 9.21
N SER A 78 -3.40 -13.85 10.03
CA SER A 78 -4.24 -12.78 9.52
C SER A 78 -4.58 -11.72 10.57
N ILE A 79 -4.87 -10.51 10.10
CA ILE A 79 -5.38 -9.40 10.89
C ILE A 79 -6.44 -8.62 10.12
N THR A 80 -7.44 -8.13 10.82
CA THR A 80 -8.35 -7.11 10.28
C THR A 80 -7.89 -5.74 10.72
N VAL A 81 -7.70 -4.83 9.77
CA VAL A 81 -7.28 -3.45 10.01
C VAL A 81 -8.36 -2.47 9.56
N ALA A 82 -8.48 -1.36 10.28
CA ALA A 82 -9.29 -0.23 9.83
C ALA A 82 -8.55 0.52 8.71
N ILE A 83 -9.31 0.95 7.70
CA ILE A 83 -8.84 1.82 6.63
C ILE A 83 -9.28 3.23 6.98
N LYS A 84 -8.30 4.13 7.12
CA LYS A 84 -8.55 5.54 7.39
C LYS A 84 -9.03 6.26 6.12
N ALA A 85 -9.61 7.45 6.29
CA ALA A 85 -10.10 8.28 5.18
C ALA A 85 -8.98 8.65 4.18
N ASP A 86 -7.74 8.72 4.66
CA ASP A 86 -6.55 8.95 3.84
C ASP A 86 -6.01 7.67 3.19
N GLY A 87 -6.74 6.55 3.20
CA GLY A 87 -6.33 5.28 2.61
C GLY A 87 -5.19 4.56 3.34
N THR A 88 -4.75 5.04 4.51
CA THR A 88 -3.74 4.34 5.33
C THR A 88 -4.38 3.28 6.24
N PHE A 89 -3.59 2.28 6.60
CA PHE A 89 -3.99 1.23 7.54
C PHE A 89 -2.80 0.75 8.36
N ALA A 90 -3.06 0.29 9.58
CA ALA A 90 -2.05 -0.28 10.45
C ALA A 90 -2.69 -1.28 11.43
N GLY A 91 -1.90 -2.25 11.87
CA GLY A 91 -2.29 -3.21 12.88
C GLY A 91 -1.08 -3.91 13.49
N THR A 92 -1.20 -4.24 14.76
CA THR A 92 -0.13 -4.88 15.55
C THR A 92 -0.74 -6.03 16.33
N ASN A 93 0.00 -7.13 16.46
CA ASN A 93 -0.36 -8.21 17.35
C ASN A 93 0.66 -8.32 18.47
N ASN A 94 0.15 -8.39 19.69
CA ASN A 94 0.94 -8.54 20.91
C ASN A 94 0.48 -9.81 21.63
N VAL A 95 1.43 -10.52 22.21
CA VAL A 95 1.22 -11.64 23.15
C VAL A 95 1.89 -11.24 24.45
N GLY A 96 1.09 -10.87 25.46
CA GLY A 96 1.61 -10.18 26.64
C GLY A 96 2.27 -8.85 26.26
N SER A 97 3.51 -8.65 26.69
CA SER A 97 4.33 -7.48 26.35
C SER A 97 5.09 -7.61 25.02
N LEU A 98 5.08 -8.78 24.38
CA LEU A 98 5.84 -9.05 23.18
C LEU A 98 5.02 -8.72 21.93
N THR A 99 5.53 -7.84 21.07
CA THR A 99 4.98 -7.66 19.73
C THR A 99 5.42 -8.80 18.82
N VAL A 100 4.45 -9.56 18.32
CA VAL A 100 4.69 -10.73 17.46
C VAL A 100 4.90 -10.30 16.01
N TRP A 101 4.07 -9.36 15.54
CA TRP A 101 4.19 -8.78 14.21
C TRP A 101 3.44 -7.45 14.11
N THR A 102 3.76 -6.69 13.07
CA THR A 102 3.13 -5.40 12.74
C THR A 102 2.93 -5.28 11.24
N VAL A 103 1.77 -4.78 10.83
CA VAL A 103 1.49 -4.36 9.46
C VAL A 103 1.21 -2.86 9.44
N LYS A 104 1.79 -2.16 8.46
CA LYS A 104 1.48 -0.75 8.15
C LYS A 104 1.44 -0.59 6.65
N GLY A 105 0.48 0.13 6.12
CA GLY A 105 0.42 0.34 4.68
C GLY A 105 -0.52 1.46 4.27
N ARG A 106 -0.61 1.65 2.96
CA ARG A 106 -1.52 2.60 2.33
C ARG A 106 -1.94 2.09 0.96
N PHE A 107 -3.14 2.45 0.56
CA PHE A 107 -3.56 2.30 -0.83
C PHE A 107 -2.85 3.33 -1.72
N LEU A 108 -2.41 2.86 -2.89
CA LEU A 108 -1.79 3.70 -3.92
C LEU A 108 -2.80 4.02 -5.02
N SER A 109 -3.71 3.08 -5.30
CA SER A 109 -4.85 3.21 -6.19
C SER A 109 -6.02 2.39 -5.64
N PRO A 110 -7.24 2.48 -6.22
CA PRO A 110 -8.33 1.58 -5.84
C PRO A 110 -8.02 0.09 -5.98
N THR A 111 -7.00 -0.27 -6.77
CA THR A 111 -6.63 -1.65 -7.11
C THR A 111 -5.21 -2.01 -6.66
N SER A 112 -4.54 -1.15 -5.88
CA SER A 112 -3.18 -1.42 -5.41
C SER A 112 -2.88 -0.81 -4.04
N ALA A 113 -2.05 -1.49 -3.28
CA ALA A 113 -1.59 -1.03 -1.97
C ALA A 113 -0.11 -1.33 -1.78
N ARG A 114 0.55 -0.54 -0.94
CA ARG A 114 1.90 -0.83 -0.46
C ARG A 114 1.86 -1.01 1.05
N ALA A 115 2.44 -2.11 1.52
CA ALA A 115 2.48 -2.45 2.92
C ALA A 115 3.89 -2.83 3.37
N SER A 116 4.19 -2.55 4.62
CA SER A 116 5.31 -3.08 5.37
C SER A 116 4.76 -4.10 6.35
N LEU A 117 5.32 -5.30 6.31
CA LEU A 117 5.06 -6.36 7.26
C LEU A 117 6.34 -6.57 8.08
N ARG A 118 6.26 -6.48 9.40
CA ARG A 118 7.34 -6.83 10.32
C ARG A 118 6.93 -8.10 11.05
N LEU A 119 7.70 -9.17 10.86
CA LEU A 119 7.47 -10.48 11.45
C LEU A 119 8.53 -10.68 12.53
N ILE A 120 8.24 -10.33 13.78
CA ILE A 120 9.28 -10.21 14.82
C ILE A 120 9.61 -11.57 15.43
N SER A 121 8.57 -12.38 15.72
CA SER A 121 8.73 -13.69 16.37
C SER A 121 7.95 -14.81 15.67
N ILE A 122 7.61 -14.63 14.39
CA ILE A 122 6.92 -15.62 13.56
C ILE A 122 7.62 -15.80 12.21
N CYS A 123 7.29 -16.89 11.53
CA CYS A 123 7.98 -17.33 10.32
C CYS A 123 9.49 -17.49 10.58
N ASP A 124 10.30 -16.74 9.85
CA ASP A 124 11.76 -16.66 9.87
C ASP A 124 12.27 -15.37 10.55
N ALA A 125 11.40 -14.67 11.29
CA ALA A 125 11.65 -13.35 11.85
C ALA A 125 11.99 -12.25 10.81
N LYS A 126 11.66 -12.48 9.52
CA LYS A 126 11.95 -11.54 8.44
C LYS A 126 10.68 -11.02 7.79
N GLY A 127 10.49 -9.72 7.94
CA GLY A 127 9.47 -8.94 7.25
C GLY A 127 9.97 -8.33 5.95
N GLY A 128 9.28 -7.30 5.47
CA GLY A 128 9.63 -6.59 4.26
C GLY A 128 8.56 -5.63 3.77
N LEU A 129 8.82 -5.01 2.62
CA LEU A 129 7.85 -4.23 1.88
C LEU A 129 7.22 -5.11 0.80
N VAL A 130 5.91 -5.01 0.65
CA VAL A 130 5.15 -5.69 -0.40
C VAL A 130 4.26 -4.69 -1.12
N THR A 131 4.19 -4.83 -2.44
CA THR A 131 3.19 -4.16 -3.26
C THR A 131 2.13 -5.18 -3.61
N LEU A 132 0.89 -4.86 -3.30
CA LEU A 132 -0.29 -5.69 -3.54
C LEU A 132 -1.08 -5.10 -4.70
N LYS A 133 -1.57 -5.96 -5.59
CA LYS A 133 -2.38 -5.57 -6.76
C LYS A 133 -3.60 -6.47 -6.86
N SER A 134 -4.67 -5.97 -7.47
CA SER A 134 -5.83 -6.82 -7.74
C SER A 134 -5.41 -8.05 -8.54
N ALA A 135 -5.90 -9.21 -8.14
CA ALA A 135 -5.81 -10.41 -8.97
C ALA A 135 -6.51 -10.12 -10.31
N SER A 136 -5.79 -10.34 -11.41
CA SER A 136 -6.30 -10.18 -12.78
C SER A 136 -7.35 -11.23 -13.11
#